data_AF-A0A2A4RL86-F1
#
_entry.id   AF-A0A2A4RL86-F1
#
_cell.length_a   1.000
_cell.length_b   1.000
_cell.length_c   1.000
_cell.angle_alpha   90.00
_cell.angle_beta   90.00
_cell.angle_gamma   90.00
#
_symmetry.space_group_name_H-M   'P 1'
#
loop_
_entity.id
_entity.type
_entity.pdbx_description
1 polymer ?
#
loop_
_entity_poly.entity_id
_entity_poly.type
_entity_poly.pdbx_seq_one_letter_code
_entity_poly.pdbx_strand_id
1 'polypeptide(L)'
;MKIENTKAQMRKGVLEYCILSILKGGDAYTSEILSHLKDAKLLVVEGTVYPLLTRLKNAGLLNYRWEESTSGPPRKYYGLTETGKLFLKELNTTWSDLVEAVELVTTKKSTKK
;
A
#
# COMPACT_ATOMS: atom_id res chain seq x y z
N MET A 1 -13.52 10.88 20.04
CA MET A 1 -13.00 10.20 18.83
C MET A 1 -13.53 8.77 18.81
N LYS A 2 -14.10 8.27 17.71
CA LYS A 2 -14.59 6.88 17.63
C LYS A 2 -13.41 5.95 17.31
N ILE A 3 -13.26 4.85 18.06
CA ILE A 3 -12.14 3.89 17.90
C ILE A 3 -12.01 3.37 16.46
N GLU A 4 -13.13 3.13 15.79
CA GLU A 4 -13.16 2.65 14.41
C GLU A 4 -12.60 3.67 13.41
N ASN A 5 -12.79 4.97 13.67
CA ASN A 5 -12.20 6.01 12.84
C ASN A 5 -10.67 6.01 12.96
N THR A 6 -10.15 5.88 14.19
CA THR A 6 -8.69 5.81 14.43
C THR A 6 -8.08 4.61 13.73
N LYS A 7 -8.67 3.42 13.88
CA LYS A 7 -8.23 2.20 13.20
C LYS A 7 -8.23 2.36 11.67
N ALA A 8 -9.26 3.00 11.12
CA ALA A 8 -9.34 3.25 9.69
C ALA A 8 -8.25 4.20 9.19
N GLN A 9 -7.93 5.26 9.94
CA GLN A 9 -6.85 6.20 9.58
C GLN A 9 -5.47 5.53 9.65
N MET A 10 -5.20 4.71 10.67
CA MET A 10 -3.96 3.93 10.75
C MET A 10 -3.76 3.05 9.52
N ARG A 11 -4.80 2.32 9.10
CA ARG A 11 -4.75 1.51 7.87
C ARG A 11 -4.54 2.35 6.62
N LYS A 12 -5.26 3.48 6.49
CA LYS A 12 -5.12 4.37 5.34
C LYS A 12 -3.71 4.94 5.20
N GLY A 13 -3.06 5.27 6.32
CA GLY A 13 -1.71 5.83 6.35
C GLY A 13 -0.63 4.93 5.73
N VAL A 14 -0.86 3.60 5.71
CA VAL A 14 0.12 2.64 5.18
C VAL A 14 -0.22 2.11 3.78
N LEU A 15 -1.38 2.49 3.22
CA LEU A 15 -1.88 1.88 1.98
C LEU A 15 -0.96 2.08 0.77
N GLU A 16 -0.36 3.26 0.63
CA GLU A 16 0.57 3.52 -0.48
C GLU A 16 1.76 2.58 -0.43
N TYR A 17 2.37 2.48 0.74
CA TYR A 17 3.48 1.57 0.99
C TYR A 17 3.08 0.11 0.71
N CYS A 18 1.89 -0.32 1.17
CA CYS A 18 1.40 -1.68 0.93
C CYS A 18 1.18 -1.96 -0.56
N ILE A 19 0.59 -1.03 -1.32
CA ILE A 19 0.36 -1.20 -2.77
C ILE A 19 1.70 -1.31 -3.51
N LEU A 20 2.65 -0.41 -3.24
CA LEU A 20 3.98 -0.48 -3.84
C LEU A 20 4.68 -1.80 -3.48
N SER A 21 4.53 -2.27 -2.24
CA SER A 21 5.10 -3.54 -1.78
C SER A 21 4.49 -4.76 -2.48
N ILE A 22 3.17 -4.76 -2.74
CA ILE A 22 2.50 -5.82 -3.52
C ILE A 22 3.08 -5.86 -4.94
N LEU A 23 3.20 -4.70 -5.60
CA LEU A 23 3.70 -4.57 -6.97
C LEU A 23 5.21 -4.85 -7.11
N LYS A 24 5.94 -4.99 -6.00
CA LYS A 24 7.34 -5.46 -6.02
C LYS A 24 7.44 -6.92 -6.48
N GLY A 25 6.41 -7.73 -6.22
CA GLY A 25 6.38 -9.15 -6.60
C GLY A 25 6.05 -9.39 -8.08
N GLY A 26 5.61 -8.36 -8.80
CA GLY A 26 5.16 -8.43 -10.18
C GLY A 26 4.00 -7.49 -10.43
N ASP A 27 3.67 -7.31 -11.71
CA ASP A 27 2.58 -6.42 -12.11
C ASP A 27 1.23 -7.06 -11.78
N ALA A 28 0.28 -6.25 -11.31
CA ALA A 28 -1.03 -6.71 -10.87
C ALA A 28 -2.14 -5.76 -11.31
N TYR A 29 -3.32 -6.29 -11.58
CA TYR A 29 -4.50 -5.45 -11.82
C TYR A 29 -5.25 -5.15 -10.52
N THR A 30 -6.12 -4.13 -10.54
CA THR A 30 -6.69 -3.55 -9.32
C THR A 30 -7.37 -4.57 -8.40
N SER A 31 -8.06 -5.59 -8.93
CA SER A 31 -8.73 -6.57 -8.07
C SER A 31 -7.76 -7.53 -7.39
N GLU A 32 -6.61 -7.85 -8.01
CA GLU A 32 -5.56 -8.62 -7.37
C GLU A 32 -4.95 -7.83 -6.22
N ILE A 33 -4.65 -6.55 -6.44
CA ILE A 33 -4.16 -5.63 -5.40
C ILE A 33 -5.14 -5.60 -4.22
N LEU A 34 -6.44 -5.46 -4.50
CA LEU A 34 -7.49 -5.49 -3.48
C LEU A 34 -7.55 -6.84 -2.75
N SER A 35 -7.36 -7.95 -3.46
CA SER A 35 -7.31 -9.30 -2.86
C SER A 35 -6.14 -9.41 -1.89
N HIS A 36 -4.93 -9.03 -2.31
CA HIS A 36 -3.75 -9.04 -1.46
C HIS A 36 -3.92 -8.18 -0.20
N LEU A 37 -4.49 -6.98 -0.34
CA LEU A 37 -4.79 -6.12 0.82
C LEU A 37 -5.82 -6.77 1.76
N LYS A 38 -6.86 -7.39 1.20
CA LYS A 38 -7.88 -8.11 1.97
C LYS A 38 -7.30 -9.28 2.74
N ASP A 39 -6.45 -10.09 2.11
CA ASP A 39 -5.78 -11.24 2.74
C ASP A 39 -4.84 -10.81 3.87
N ALA A 40 -4.20 -9.64 3.70
CA ALA A 40 -3.43 -8.97 4.76
C ALA A 40 -4.30 -8.26 5.82
N LYS A 41 -5.63 -8.43 5.79
CA LYS A 41 -6.61 -7.79 6.70
C LYS A 41 -6.63 -6.26 6.63
N LEU A 42 -6.12 -5.67 5.55
CA LEU A 42 -6.22 -4.26 5.22
C LEU A 42 -7.51 -4.02 4.41
N LEU A 43 -8.64 -4.05 5.11
CA LEU A 43 -9.96 -3.88 4.50
C LEU A 43 -10.13 -2.47 3.92
N VAL A 44 -10.17 -2.39 2.58
CA VAL A 44 -10.38 -1.16 1.82
C VAL A 44 -11.36 -1.40 0.67
N VAL A 45 -12.00 -0.32 0.24
CA VAL A 45 -12.94 -0.32 -0.89
C VAL A 45 -12.26 0.21 -2.15
N GLU A 46 -12.80 -0.16 -3.30
CA GLU A 46 -12.33 0.29 -4.62
C GLU A 46 -12.17 1.81 -4.73
N GLY A 47 -13.15 2.57 -4.23
CA GLY A 47 -13.12 4.04 -4.22
C GLY A 47 -11.96 4.65 -3.45
N THR A 48 -11.21 3.86 -2.65
CA THR A 48 -9.94 4.29 -2.03
C THR A 48 -8.74 3.93 -2.89
N VAL A 49 -8.74 2.75 -3.52
CA VAL A 49 -7.57 2.23 -4.25
C VAL A 49 -7.42 2.87 -5.64
N TYR A 50 -8.49 3.07 -6.40
CA TYR A 50 -8.39 3.65 -7.75
C TYR A 50 -7.79 5.07 -7.78
N PRO A 51 -8.23 6.02 -6.92
CA PRO A 51 -7.59 7.33 -6.84
C PRO A 51 -6.12 7.23 -6.44
N LEU A 52 -5.78 6.27 -5.56
CA LEU A 52 -4.42 6.08 -5.09
C LEU A 52 -3.48 5.57 -6.18
N LEU A 53 -3.91 4.57 -6.96
CA LEU A 53 -3.18 4.09 -8.13
C LEU A 53 -2.97 5.21 -9.15
N THR A 54 -3.98 6.06 -9.35
CA THR A 54 -3.89 7.23 -10.23
C THR A 54 -2.85 8.23 -9.71
N ARG A 55 -2.86 8.52 -8.41
CA ARG A 55 -1.87 9.41 -7.77
C ARG A 55 -0.45 8.87 -7.90
N LEU A 56 -0.23 7.60 -7.59
CA LEU A 56 1.09 6.96 -7.67
C LEU A 56 1.61 6.92 -9.12
N LYS A 57 0.73 6.69 -10.11
CA LYS A 57 1.07 6.79 -11.53
C LYS A 57 1.43 8.22 -11.93
N ASN A 58 0.65 9.21 -11.49
CA ASN A 58 0.91 10.62 -11.80
C ASN A 58 2.20 11.14 -11.13
N ALA A 59 2.58 10.56 -9.99
CA ALA A 59 3.87 10.79 -9.34
C ALA A 59 5.04 10.05 -10.02
N GLY A 60 4.80 9.29 -11.09
CA GLY A 60 5.82 8.54 -11.81
C GLY A 60 6.32 7.28 -11.09
N LEU A 61 5.68 6.87 -9.99
CA LEU A 61 6.06 5.68 -9.23
C LEU A 61 5.50 4.40 -9.86
N LEU A 62 4.36 4.51 -10.55
CA LEU A 62 3.73 3.40 -11.28
C LEU A 62 3.61 3.71 -12.76
N ASN A 63 3.64 2.66 -13.57
CA ASN A 63 3.12 2.66 -14.93
C ASN A 63 1.92 1.70 -15.01
N TYR A 64 1.25 1.65 -16.16
CA TYR A 64 0.31 0.58 -16.45
C TYR A 64 0.42 0.16 -17.91
N ARG A 65 0.03 -1.09 -18.18
CA ARG A 65 -0.28 -1.59 -19.52
C ARG A 65 -1.73 -2.05 -19.57
N TRP A 66 -2.31 -2.00 -20.75
CA TRP A 66 -3.55 -2.71 -21.02
C TRP A 66 -3.23 -4.15 -21.40
N GLU A 67 -3.98 -5.08 -20.85
CA GLU A 67 -3.89 -6.50 -21.17
C GLU A 67 -5.29 -7.00 -21.50
N GLU A 68 -5.44 -7.72 -22.61
CA GLU A 68 -6.70 -8.32 -22.96
C GLU A 68 -7.10 -9.35 -21.91
N SER A 69 -8.38 -9.37 -21.55
CA SER A 69 -8.89 -10.37 -20.64
C SER A 69 -9.43 -11.55 -21.43
N THR A 70 -9.22 -12.77 -20.91
CA THR A 70 -9.87 -13.98 -21.43
C THR A 70 -11.40 -13.89 -21.36
N SER A 71 -11.94 -13.05 -20.48
CA SER A 71 -13.36 -12.70 -20.45
C SER A 71 -13.58 -11.28 -19.91
N GLY A 72 -14.36 -10.49 -20.65
CA GLY A 72 -14.70 -9.12 -20.28
C GLY A 72 -13.76 -8.05 -20.86
N PRO A 73 -13.84 -6.81 -20.35
CA PRO A 73 -13.07 -5.70 -20.89
C PRO A 73 -11.56 -5.86 -20.60
N PRO A 74 -10.69 -5.18 -21.38
CA PRO A 74 -9.27 -5.11 -21.10
C PRO A 74 -8.98 -4.65 -19.66
N ARG A 75 -7.95 -5.23 -19.04
CA ARG A 75 -7.53 -4.92 -17.67
C ARG A 75 -6.31 -4.03 -17.68
N LYS A 76 -6.23 -3.10 -16.74
CA LYS A 76 -5.00 -2.33 -16.48
C LYS A 76 -4.16 -3.09 -15.46
N TYR A 77 -3.00 -3.55 -15.89
CA TYR A 77 -1.97 -4.07 -15.00
C TYR A 77 -1.03 -2.94 -14.64
N TYR A 78 -0.86 -2.70 -13.34
CA TYR A 78 0.05 -1.70 -12.81
C TYR A 78 1.38 -2.36 -12.47
N GLY A 79 2.47 -1.63 -12.72
CA GLY A 79 3.83 -2.05 -12.38
C GLY A 79 4.63 -0.92 -11.77
N LEU A 80 5.65 -1.26 -10.97
CA LEU A 80 6.59 -0.28 -10.46
C LEU A 80 7.50 0.22 -11.59
N THR A 81 7.67 1.54 -11.68
CA THR A 81 8.76 2.12 -12.47
C THR A 81 10.09 1.96 -11.73
N GLU A 82 11.22 2.27 -12.38
CA GLU A 82 12.51 2.33 -11.69
C GLU A 82 12.51 3.36 -10.54
N THR A 83 11.90 4.53 -10.76
CA THR A 83 11.68 5.52 -9.69
C THR A 83 10.82 4.95 -8.56
N GLY A 84 9.76 4.21 -8.89
CA GLY A 84 8.91 3.53 -7.92
C GLY A 84 9.65 2.51 -7.07
N LYS A 85 10.56 1.74 -7.67
CA LYS A 85 11.41 0.76 -6.95
C LYS A 85 12.37 1.45 -5.98
N LEU A 86 13.01 2.54 -6.41
CA LEU A 86 13.90 3.33 -5.54
C LEU A 86 13.12 3.96 -4.37
N PHE A 87 11.97 4.56 -4.67
CA PHE A 87 11.08 5.14 -3.66
C PHE A 87 10.60 4.09 -2.65
N LEU A 88 10.21 2.90 -3.11
CA LEU A 88 9.84 1.80 -2.22
C LEU A 88 11.00 1.34 -1.35
N LYS A 89 12.25 1.36 -1.87
CA LYS A 89 13.42 1.01 -1.07
C LYS A 89 13.59 1.94 0.13
N GLU A 90 13.43 3.24 -0.07
CA GLU A 90 13.47 4.23 1.02
C GLU A 90 12.31 4.03 2.01
N LEU A 91 11.10 3.80 1.50
CA LEU A 91 9.93 3.54 2.35
C LEU A 91 10.08 2.28 3.20
N ASN A 92 10.76 1.23 2.72
CA ASN A 92 11.02 0.04 3.54
C ASN A 92 11.82 0.41 4.80
N THR A 93 12.85 1.26 4.67
CA THR A 93 13.64 1.74 5.81
C THR A 93 12.76 2.58 6.75
N THR A 94 12.03 3.56 6.22
CA THR A 94 11.12 4.38 7.02
C THR A 94 10.07 3.56 7.76
N TRP A 95 9.54 2.51 7.13
CA TRP A 95 8.56 1.63 7.75
C TRP A 95 9.17 0.82 8.89
N SER A 96 10.36 0.25 8.69
CA SER A 96 11.08 -0.47 9.74
C SER A 96 11.35 0.42 10.96
N ASP A 97 11.85 1.64 10.75
CA ASP A 97 12.13 2.59 11.82
C ASP A 97 10.85 2.99 12.57
N LEU A 98 9.74 3.18 11.84
CA LEU A 98 8.45 3.52 12.44
C LEU A 98 7.91 2.38 13.31
N VAL A 99 8.00 1.13 12.84
CA VAL A 99 7.57 -0.05 13.61
C VAL A 99 8.38 -0.14 14.90
N GLU A 100 9.71 -0.04 14.81
CA GLU A 100 10.59 -0.07 15.99
C GLU A 100 10.24 1.06 16.98
N ALA A 101 10.07 2.29 16.49
CA ALA A 101 9.74 3.42 17.34
C ALA A 101 8.38 3.25 18.05
N VAL A 102 7.35 2.75 17.34
CA VAL A 102 6.03 2.48 17.92
C VAL A 102 6.10 1.35 18.95
N GLU A 103 6.80 0.26 18.65
CA GLU A 103 7.00 -0.84 19.58
C GLU A 103 7.73 -0.37 20.84
N LEU A 104 8.81 0.40 20.69
CA LEU A 104 9.59 0.94 21.80
C LEU A 104 8.74 1.76 22.76
N VAL A 105 7.87 2.63 22.22
CA VAL A 105 7.00 3.52 23.02
C VAL A 105 5.83 2.76 23.65
N THR A 106 5.28 1.76 22.98
CA THR A 106 4.08 1.03 23.45
C THR A 106 4.39 -0.17 24.34
N THR A 107 5.60 -0.72 24.29
CA THR A 107 6.02 -1.90 25.08
C THR A 107 6.87 -1.56 26.30
N LYS A 108 7.59 -0.43 26.33
CA LYS A 108 8.31 -0.02 27.55
C LYS A 108 7.32 0.36 28.65
N LYS A 109 7.16 -0.52 29.65
CA LYS A 109 6.71 -0.11 30.98
C LYS A 109 7.58 1.06 31.41
N SER A 110 6.97 2.22 31.63
CA SER A 110 7.57 3.36 32.31
C SER A 110 8.26 2.86 33.58
N THR A 111 9.58 2.67 33.50
CA THR A 111 10.43 2.55 34.67
C THR A 111 10.51 3.98 35.19
N LYS A 112 9.55 4.33 36.05
CA LYS A 112 9.64 5.50 36.91
C LYS A 112 11.03 5.46 37.56
N LYS A 113 11.85 6.45 37.25
CA LYS A 113 12.92 6.88 38.13
C LYS A 113 12.36 7.95 39.05
#